data_AF-A0A484Z775-F1
#
_entry.id   AF-A0A484Z775-F1
#
_cell.length_a   1.000
_cell.length_b   1.000
_cell.length_c   1.000
_cell.angle_alpha   90.00
_cell.angle_beta   90.00
_cell.angle_gamma   90.00
#
_symmetry.space_group_name_H-M   'P 1'
#
loop_
_entity.id
_entity.type
_entity.pdbx_description
1 polymer ?
#
loop_
_entity_poly.entity_id
_entity_poly.type
_entity_poly.pdbx_seq_one_letter_code
_entity_poly.pdbx_strand_id
1 'polypeptide(L)' 'MFSVGDYVQPRQGGPKLKVLDVKGESIVAVQASDEQGEKYTLKAADVVLYTEEGDFGVC' A
#
# COMPACT_ATOMS: atom_id res chain seq x y z
N MET A 1 -4.74 -7.04 7.93
CA MET A 1 -3.36 -7.51 7.69
C MET A 1 -3.02 -7.15 6.26
N PHE A 2 -1.83 -6.63 6.00
CA PHE A 2 -1.37 -6.29 4.65
C PHE A 2 -0.75 -7.52 3.99
N SER A 3 -0.90 -7.67 2.68
CA SER A 3 -0.26 -8.71 1.88
C SER A 3 0.67 -8.11 0.83
N VAL A 4 1.63 -8.91 0.36
CA VAL A 4 2.45 -8.54 -0.79
C VAL A 4 1.56 -8.41 -2.03
N GLY A 5 1.69 -7.29 -2.76
CA GLY A 5 0.86 -6.95 -3.91
C GLY A 5 -0.30 -6.02 -3.58
N ASP A 6 -0.64 -5.82 -2.30
CA ASP A 6 -1.66 -4.84 -1.91
C ASP A 6 -1.21 -3.42 -2.23
N TYR A 7 -2.19 -2.55 -2.51
CA TYR A 7 -1.93 -1.12 -2.52
C TYR A 7 -2.26 -0.53 -1.17
N VAL A 8 -1.43 0.40 -0.72
CA VAL A 8 -1.57 1.11 0.54
C VAL A 8 -1.35 2.60 0.33
N GLN A 9 -2.00 3.40 1.16
CA GLN A 9 -1.86 4.84 1.15
C GLN A 9 -1.50 5.33 2.55
N PRO A 10 -0.55 6.28 2.69
CA PRO A 10 -0.28 6.92 3.98
C PRO A 10 -1.51 7.66 4.52
N ARG A 11 -1.80 7.55 5.82
CA ARG A 11 -2.92 8.27 6.47
C ARG A 11 -2.78 9.79 6.38
N GLN A 12 -1.55 10.28 6.31
CA GLN A 12 -1.24 11.70 6.16
C GLN A 12 -1.64 12.26 4.77
N GLY A 13 -2.06 11.40 3.84
CA GLY A 13 -2.23 11.76 2.44
C GLY A 13 -0.89 11.67 1.71
N GLY A 14 -0.90 11.10 0.51
CA GLY A 14 0.32 10.84 -0.24
C GLY A 14 0.07 9.96 -1.46
N PRO A 15 1.13 9.66 -2.22
CA PRO A 15 1.03 8.80 -3.38
C PRO A 15 0.63 7.36 -2.98
N LYS A 16 -0.05 6.67 -3.90
CA LYS A 16 -0.38 5.25 -3.77
C LYS A 16 0.91 4.44 -3.76
N LEU A 17 1.06 3.55 -2.79
CA LEU A 17 2.21 2.66 -2.65
C LEU A 17 1.76 1.21 -2.84
N LYS A 18 2.61 0.38 -3.45
CA LYS A 18 2.40 -1.06 -3.63
C LYS A 18 3.29 -1.82 -2.67
N VAL A 19 2.69 -2.67 -1.85
CA VAL A 19 3.39 -3.49 -0.87
C VAL A 19 4.21 -4.56 -1.58
N LEU A 20 5.52 -4.56 -1.33
CA LEU A 20 6.45 -5.58 -1.82
C LEU A 20 6.77 -6.62 -0.76
N ASP A 21 6.78 -6.23 0.52
CA ASP A 21 7.14 -7.12 1.62
C ASP A 21 6.44 -6.68 2.91
N VAL A 22 6.06 -7.63 3.76
CA VAL A 22 5.37 -7.35 5.03
C VAL A 22 6.18 -7.93 6.17
N LYS A 23 6.76 -7.05 6.98
CA LYS A 23 7.55 -7.36 8.17
C LYS A 23 6.73 -7.13 9.44
N GLY A 24 5.59 -7.82 9.55
CA GLY A 24 4.72 -7.80 10.73
C GLY A 24 4.12 -6.43 11.05
N GLU A 25 4.88 -5.61 11.77
CA GLU A 25 4.51 -4.23 12.16
C GLU A 25 4.92 -3.17 11.13
N SER A 26 5.88 -3.51 10.26
CA SER A 26 6.35 -2.64 9.18
C SER A 26 6.09 -3.29 7.83
N ILE A 27 5.90 -2.49 6.80
CA ILE A 27 5.72 -2.93 5.42
C ILE A 27 6.72 -2.19 4.54
N VAL A 28 7.23 -2.91 3.54
CA VAL A 28 8.03 -2.33 2.47
C VAL A 28 7.11 -2.15 1.29
N ALA A 29 6.97 -0.92 0.83
CA ALA A 29 6.16 -0.57 -0.31
C ALA A 29 6.91 0.37 -1.26
N VAL A 30 6.58 0.34 -2.55
CA VAL A 30 7.14 1.24 -3.58
C VAL A 30 6.04 2.14 -4.11
N GLN A 31 6.37 3.26 -4.75
CA GLN A 31 5.33 4.04 -5.43
C GLN A 31 4.67 3.20 -6.52
N ALA A 32 3.34 3.22 -6.56
CA ALA A 32 2.59 2.53 -7.62
C ALA A 32 2.90 3.11 -9.01
N SER A 33 3.25 4.39 -9.08
CA SER A 33 3.72 5.04 -10.30
C SER A 33 5.16 4.70 -10.68
N ASP A 34 5.96 4.18 -9.75
CA ASP A 34 7.40 3.93 -9.93
C ASP A 34 7.81 2.66 -9.17
N GLU A 35 7.43 1.50 -9.72
CA GLU A 35 7.65 0.19 -9.07
C GLU A 35 9.13 -0.22 -8.98
N GLN A 36 10.01 0.43 -9.77
CA GLN A 36 11.47 0.24 -9.73
C GLN A 36 12.19 1.30 -8.89
N GLY A 37 11.44 2.24 -8.32
CA GLY A 37 11.97 3.36 -7.56
C GLY A 37 12.36 3.00 -6.14
N GLU A 38 12.32 4.02 -5.28
CA GLU A 38 12.72 3.89 -3.89
C GLU A 38 11.71 3.05 -3.10
N LYS A 39 12.24 2.12 -2.30
CA LYS A 39 11.44 1.29 -1.39
C LYS A 39 11.23 2.04 -0.09
N TYR A 40 9.98 2.39 0.18
CA TYR A 40 9.55 3.01 1.42
C TYR A 40 9.28 1.92 2.46
N THR A 41 9.95 2.04 3.61
CA THR A 41 9.62 1.23 4.78
C THR A 41 8.73 2.05 5.68
N LEU A 42 7.46 1.68 5.77
CA LEU A 42 6.44 2.38 6.56
C LEU A 42 5.83 1.44 7.58
N LYS A 43 5.34 1.96 8.70
CA LYS A 43 4.61 1.12 9.66
C LYS A 43 3.22 0.82 9.13
N ALA A 44 2.78 -0.40 9.35
CA ALA A 44 1.43 -0.86 9.06
C ALA A 44 0.35 0.01 9.75
N ALA A 45 0.68 0.65 10.88
CA ALA A 45 -0.22 1.54 11.60
C ALA A 45 -0.43 2.91 10.91
N ASP A 46 0.59 3.40 10.20
CA ASP A 46 0.61 4.73 9.58
C ASP A 46 0.08 4.72 8.14
N VAL A 47 -0.10 3.53 7.58
CA VAL A 47 -0.69 3.29 6.26
C VAL A 47 -2.07 2.66 6.38
N VAL A 48 -2.89 2.83 5.35
CA VAL A 48 -4.19 2.18 5.19
C VAL A 48 -4.22 1.42 3.87
N LEU A 49 -5.00 0.35 3.80
CA LEU A 49 -5.20 -0.37 2.54
C LEU A 49 -5.87 0.57 1.54
N TYR A 50 -5.28 0.72 0.37
CA TYR A 50 -5.91 1.44 -0.73
C TYR A 50 -6.82 0.47 -1.45
N THR A 51 -8.12 0.57 -1.18
CA THR A 51 -9.17 -0.13 -1.90
C THR A 51 -9.74 0.81 -2.95
N GLU A 52 -9.71 0.41 -4.22
CA GLU A 52 -10.62 1.00 -5.21
C GLU A 52 -12.01 0.46 -4.87
N GLU A 53 -12.81 1.21 -4.11
CA GLU A 53 -14.23 0.92 -3.84
C GLU A 53 -15.07 1.05 -5.14
N GLY A 54 -14.65 0.39 -6.22
CA GLY A 54 -15.21 0.58 -7.56
C GLY A 54 -15.43 -0.70 -8.37
N ASP A 55 -15.17 -1.89 -7.82
CA ASP A 55 -15.42 -3.17 -8.52
C ASP A 55 -16.18 -4.19 -7.66
N PHE A 56 -17.06 -3.70 -6.77
CA PHE A 56 -18.19 -4.53 -6.36
C PHE A 56 -19.30 -4.32 -7.38
N GLY A 57 -19.32 -5.20 -8.38
CA GLY A 57 -20.38 -5.30 -9.38
C GLY A 57 -21.75 -5.08 -8.76
N VAL A 58 -22.40 -3.99 -9.18
CA VAL A 58 -23.81 -3.76 -8.90
C VAL A 58 -24.65 -4.65 -9.83
N CYS A 59 -25.03 -5.80 -9.26
CA CYS A 59 -26.05 -6.78 -9.69
C CYS A 59 -25.84 -7.58 -10.99
#